data_AF-A0A9Q3DYF7-F1
#
_entry.id   AF-A0A9Q3DYF7-F1
#
_cell.length_a   1.000
_cell.length_b   1.000
_cell.length_c   1.000
_cell.angle_alpha   90.00
_cell.angle_beta   90.00
_cell.angle_gamma   90.00
#
_symmetry.space_group_name_H-M   'P 1'
#
loop_
_entity.id
_entity.type
_entity.pdbx_description
1 polymer ?
#
loop_
_entity_poly.entity_id
_entity_poly.type
_entity_poly.pdbx_seq_one_letter_code
_entity_poly.pdbx_strand_id
1 'polypeptide(L)'
;MDWVTRLIPGGKENINACLIIVDRFRKSVRFLPCHKEDTAIDTVLLFWNNIISTCGVPEIIIRYRDPKFTSEFWTNLYDMLGTKLAFSTAYHPQKDGLAERMIQTMEDILRSFCAYGMEYKYHEGYSHDWVTLLPAVQLAYNTSQHSTTGKSPSLVEKGWNPLFPVDHLKKNLLAIHPTGKDFHDIWKKACDTAEKCIAEAKEYNKQRWDKTHMEPDFKEGDQVLVSTLNFNNLKRPKKMRDSFVGPFTIIILIGKNAVEVRLTAEFSRKHPVFPVILVKPYFQTEEDKFPSRKKNHSPPEIVEVEDSPGPVKKLIKPRKIRLNGKYQRQYLVRFKNQTADRDKWLAEDSIQDGNLHLRRFRASRRT
;
A
#
# COMPACT_ATOMS: atom_id res chain seq x y z
N MET A 1 -1.97 -9.79 -7.40
CA MET A 1 -2.61 -11.11 -7.16
C MET A 1 -1.63 -11.98 -6.41
N ASP A 2 -2.14 -12.89 -5.58
CA ASP A 2 -1.33 -13.76 -4.73
C ASP A 2 -2.04 -15.07 -4.40
N TRP A 3 -1.29 -16.10 -4.01
CA TRP A 3 -1.82 -17.40 -3.65
C TRP A 3 -1.85 -17.60 -2.15
N VAL A 4 -3.01 -18.00 -1.64
CA VAL A 4 -3.10 -18.62 -0.32
C VAL A 4 -3.01 -20.13 -0.51
N THR A 5 -1.86 -20.68 -0.15
CA THR A 5 -1.60 -22.12 -0.23
C THR A 5 -1.67 -22.78 1.15
N ARG A 6 -1.66 -24.12 1.18
CA ARG A 6 -1.74 -24.93 2.41
C ARG A 6 -3.06 -24.71 3.17
N LEU A 7 -4.13 -24.42 2.43
CA LEU A 7 -5.47 -24.50 2.99
C LEU A 7 -5.81 -25.99 3.17
N ILE A 8 -6.66 -26.25 4.15
CA ILE A 8 -7.17 -27.60 4.39
C ILE A 8 -8.01 -28.01 3.17
N PRO A 9 -7.89 -29.26 2.67
CA PRO A 9 -8.67 -29.71 1.54
C PRO A 9 -10.17 -29.49 1.77
N GLY A 10 -10.77 -28.70 0.88
CA GLY A 10 -12.15 -28.28 0.95
C GLY A 10 -12.99 -28.78 -0.22
N GLY A 11 -14.20 -29.19 0.09
CA GLY A 11 -15.26 -29.38 -0.89
C GLY A 11 -15.15 -30.73 -1.58
N LYS A 12 -16.01 -30.97 -2.58
CA LYS A 12 -16.03 -32.25 -3.30
C LYS A 12 -14.75 -32.52 -4.09
N GLU A 13 -14.03 -31.46 -4.47
CA GLU A 13 -12.83 -31.52 -5.30
C GLU A 13 -11.52 -31.45 -4.49
N ASN A 14 -11.58 -31.47 -3.15
CA ASN A 14 -10.41 -31.41 -2.27
C ASN A 14 -9.48 -30.21 -2.58
N ILE A 15 -10.09 -29.04 -2.79
CA ILE A 15 -9.39 -27.80 -3.12
C ILE A 15 -8.49 -27.40 -1.94
N ASN A 16 -7.22 -27.10 -2.19
CA ASN A 16 -6.21 -26.87 -1.15
C ASN A 16 -5.50 -25.50 -1.27
N ALA A 17 -5.90 -24.68 -2.23
CA ALA A 17 -5.38 -23.33 -2.45
C ALA A 17 -6.46 -22.37 -2.95
N CYS A 18 -6.21 -21.07 -2.81
CA CYS A 18 -7.05 -20.01 -3.36
C CYS A 18 -6.18 -18.92 -3.99
N LEU A 19 -6.47 -18.55 -5.24
CA LEU A 19 -5.86 -17.42 -5.92
C LEU A 19 -6.69 -16.16 -5.62
N ILE A 20 -6.06 -15.20 -4.95
CA ILE A 20 -6.66 -13.90 -4.64
C ILE A 20 -6.27 -12.89 -5.72
N ILE A 21 -7.29 -12.31 -6.35
CA ILE A 21 -7.12 -11.26 -7.35
C ILE A 21 -7.79 -10.00 -6.83
N VAL A 22 -7.05 -8.89 -6.88
CA VAL A 22 -7.46 -7.60 -6.36
C VAL A 22 -7.32 -6.55 -7.45
N ASP A 23 -8.41 -5.87 -7.77
CA ASP A 23 -8.39 -4.69 -8.62
C ASP A 23 -7.91 -3.47 -7.80
N ARG A 24 -6.79 -2.87 -8.20
CA ARG A 24 -6.19 -1.73 -7.50
C ARG A 24 -7.05 -0.47 -7.52
N PHE A 25 -7.80 -0.26 -8.59
CA PHE A 25 -8.62 0.93 -8.80
C PHE A 25 -9.98 0.75 -8.13
N ARG A 26 -10.70 -0.32 -8.48
CA ARG A 26 -12.07 -0.58 -7.98
C ARG A 26 -12.08 -1.07 -6.54
N LYS A 27 -10.95 -1.56 -6.03
CA LYS A 27 -10.83 -2.26 -4.75
C LYS A 27 -11.69 -3.51 -4.68
N SER A 28 -12.06 -4.09 -5.82
CA SER A 28 -12.82 -5.33 -5.85
C SER A 28 -11.90 -6.53 -5.73
N VAL A 29 -12.42 -7.59 -5.12
CA VAL A 29 -11.71 -8.83 -4.86
C VAL A 29 -12.41 -9.98 -5.57
N ARG A 30 -11.60 -10.91 -6.07
CA ARG A 30 -12.03 -12.21 -6.58
C ARG A 30 -11.25 -13.31 -5.87
N PHE A 31 -11.97 -14.28 -5.33
CA PHE A 31 -11.41 -15.49 -4.72
C PHE A 31 -11.61 -16.65 -5.66
N LEU A 32 -10.52 -17.20 -6.21
CA LEU A 32 -10.58 -18.28 -7.19
C LEU A 32 -10.08 -19.56 -6.53
N PRO A 33 -10.96 -20.52 -6.21
CA PRO A 33 -10.54 -21.80 -5.65
C PRO A 33 -9.76 -22.61 -6.69
N CYS A 34 -8.73 -23.31 -6.23
CA CYS A 34 -7.71 -23.93 -7.08
C CYS A 34 -6.87 -24.94 -6.31
N HIS A 35 -6.06 -25.73 -7.01
CA HIS A 35 -5.11 -26.63 -6.37
C HIS A 35 -3.70 -26.05 -6.40
N LYS A 36 -2.94 -26.34 -5.34
CA LYS A 36 -1.53 -25.97 -5.25
C LYS A 36 -0.73 -26.62 -6.40
N GLU A 37 -1.18 -27.77 -6.87
CA GLU A 37 -0.59 -28.55 -7.95
C GLU A 37 -1.00 -28.04 -9.35
N ASP A 38 -1.92 -27.08 -9.46
CA ASP A 38 -2.40 -26.56 -10.74
C ASP A 38 -1.26 -26.08 -11.63
N THR A 39 -1.31 -26.45 -12.91
CA THR A 39 -0.32 -26.04 -13.90
C THR A 39 -0.51 -24.57 -14.30
N ALA A 40 0.45 -24.04 -15.05
CA ALA A 40 0.34 -22.70 -15.60
C ALA A 40 -0.89 -22.56 -16.53
N ILE A 41 -1.26 -23.62 -17.26
CA ILE A 41 -2.42 -23.63 -18.16
C ILE A 41 -3.72 -23.57 -17.37
N ASP A 42 -3.83 -24.38 -16.31
CA ASP A 42 -5.02 -24.38 -15.44
C ASP A 42 -5.23 -23.00 -14.82
N THR A 43 -4.14 -22.37 -14.38
CA THR A 43 -4.17 -21.00 -13.85
C THR A 43 -4.65 -19.98 -14.91
N VAL A 44 -4.25 -20.15 -16.18
CA VAL A 44 -4.70 -19.26 -17.27
C VAL A 44 -6.19 -19.43 -17.51
N LEU A 45 -6.68 -20.67 -17.57
CA LEU A 45 -8.10 -20.95 -17.76
C LEU A 45 -8.93 -20.41 -16.59
N LEU A 46 -8.44 -20.57 -15.35
CA LEU A 46 -9.06 -20.02 -14.16
C LEU A 46 -9.15 -18.48 -14.23
N PHE A 47 -8.06 -17.83 -14.66
CA PHE A 47 -8.02 -16.38 -14.84
C PHE A 47 -8.94 -15.92 -15.99
N TRP A 48 -8.96 -16.65 -17.11
CA TRP A 48 -9.81 -16.35 -18.26
C TRP A 48 -11.29 -16.39 -17.88
N ASN A 49 -11.72 -17.50 -17.28
CA ASN A 49 -13.12 -17.76 -16.96
C ASN A 49 -13.68 -16.80 -15.91
N ASN A 50 -12.86 -16.30 -14.99
CA ASN A 50 -13.33 -15.49 -13.87
C ASN A 50 -13.00 -14.00 -13.98
N ILE A 51 -11.93 -13.64 -14.68
CA ILE A 51 -11.46 -12.24 -14.77
C ILE A 51 -11.63 -11.71 -16.18
N ILE A 52 -11.03 -12.35 -17.19
CA ILE A 52 -11.05 -11.80 -18.55
C ILE A 52 -12.47 -11.79 -19.13
N SER A 53 -13.25 -12.84 -18.86
CA SER A 53 -14.66 -12.93 -19.27
C SER A 53 -15.55 -11.81 -18.72
N THR A 54 -15.20 -11.23 -17.56
CA THR A 54 -16.03 -10.23 -16.87
C THR A 54 -15.48 -8.82 -16.96
N CYS A 55 -14.17 -8.66 -16.98
CA CYS A 55 -13.47 -7.38 -16.93
C CYS A 55 -12.70 -7.04 -18.21
N GLY A 56 -12.50 -8.01 -19.11
CA GLY A 56 -11.58 -7.91 -20.23
C GLY A 56 -10.12 -8.15 -19.84
N VAL A 57 -9.23 -8.02 -20.82
CA VAL A 57 -7.79 -8.22 -20.63
C VAL A 57 -7.20 -7.04 -19.84
N PRO A 58 -6.51 -7.29 -18.71
CA PRO A 58 -5.91 -6.21 -17.93
C PRO A 58 -4.69 -5.61 -18.63
N GLU A 59 -4.46 -4.31 -18.46
CA GLU A 59 -3.27 -3.64 -19.00
C GLU A 59 -1.98 -4.01 -18.26
N ILE A 60 -2.07 -4.18 -16.93
CA ILE A 60 -0.93 -4.45 -16.06
C ILE A 60 -1.33 -5.49 -15.04
N ILE A 61 -0.53 -6.55 -14.91
CA ILE A 61 -0.67 -7.52 -13.82
C ILE A 61 0.55 -7.44 -12.91
N ILE A 62 0.29 -7.10 -11.64
CA ILE A 62 1.30 -7.06 -10.59
C ILE A 62 1.24 -8.35 -9.78
N ARG A 63 2.38 -9.02 -9.68
CA ARG A 63 2.49 -10.38 -9.14
C ARG A 63 3.58 -10.47 -8.10
N TYR A 64 3.36 -11.33 -7.12
CA TYR A 64 4.41 -11.84 -6.24
C TYR A 64 5.16 -12.96 -6.97
N ARG A 65 6.43 -13.19 -6.56
CA ARG A 65 7.40 -14.06 -7.25
C ARG A 65 7.07 -15.56 -7.10
N ASP A 66 5.86 -15.95 -7.46
CA ASP A 66 5.47 -17.35 -7.53
C ASP A 66 5.96 -17.96 -8.86
N PRO A 67 6.62 -19.14 -8.85
CA PRO A 67 7.09 -19.84 -10.03
C PRO A 67 6.04 -19.99 -11.14
N LYS A 68 4.76 -20.17 -10.78
CA LYS A 68 3.65 -20.34 -11.74
C LYS A 68 3.46 -19.09 -12.62
N PHE A 69 3.69 -17.91 -12.04
CA PHE A 69 3.59 -16.62 -12.73
C PHE A 69 4.86 -16.18 -13.45
N THR A 70 5.96 -16.91 -13.27
CA THR A 70 7.23 -16.72 -13.97
C THR A 70 7.48 -17.72 -15.09
N SER A 71 6.54 -18.63 -15.36
CA SER A 71 6.68 -19.58 -16.47
C SER A 71 6.78 -18.84 -17.82
N GLU A 72 7.57 -19.41 -18.73
CA GLU A 72 7.77 -18.85 -20.07
C GLU A 72 6.44 -18.77 -20.83
N PHE A 73 5.62 -19.81 -20.73
CA PHE A 73 4.25 -19.84 -21.28
C PHE A 73 3.42 -18.64 -20.82
N TRP A 74 3.37 -18.40 -19.51
CA TRP A 74 2.58 -17.33 -18.93
C TRP A 74 3.12 -15.95 -19.36
N THR A 75 4.44 -15.81 -19.47
CA THR A 75 5.07 -14.57 -19.95
C THR A 75 4.71 -14.29 -21.41
N ASN A 76 4.86 -15.28 -22.29
CA ASN A 76 4.57 -15.17 -23.72
C ASN A 76 3.08 -14.93 -23.99
N LEU A 77 2.18 -15.60 -23.24
CA LEU A 77 0.74 -15.42 -23.40
C LEU A 77 0.32 -13.97 -23.16
N TYR A 78 0.75 -13.37 -22.05
CA TYR A 78 0.35 -12.01 -21.72
C TYR A 78 1.10 -10.96 -22.54
N ASP A 79 2.29 -11.27 -23.07
CA ASP A 79 2.96 -10.43 -24.07
C ASP A 79 2.13 -10.38 -25.38
N MET A 80 1.62 -11.54 -25.84
CA MET A 80 0.70 -11.60 -27.00
C MET A 80 -0.61 -10.83 -26.76
N LEU A 81 -1.11 -10.84 -25.52
CA LEU A 81 -2.32 -10.10 -25.14
C LEU A 81 -2.06 -8.59 -24.89
N GLY A 82 -0.81 -8.13 -24.98
CA GLY A 82 -0.42 -6.74 -24.72
C GLY A 82 -0.45 -6.34 -23.24
N THR A 83 -0.55 -7.31 -22.33
CA THR A 83 -0.57 -7.09 -20.87
C THR A 83 0.85 -7.00 -20.32
N LYS A 84 1.16 -5.90 -19.63
CA LYS A 84 2.46 -5.72 -18.99
C LYS A 84 2.55 -6.50 -17.69
N LEU A 85 3.59 -7.32 -17.58
CA LEU A 85 3.87 -8.10 -16.37
C LEU A 85 4.84 -7.33 -15.48
N ALA A 86 4.43 -7.03 -14.25
CA ALA A 86 5.25 -6.33 -13.28
C ALA A 86 5.45 -7.18 -12.03
N PHE A 87 6.71 -7.29 -11.60
CA PHE A 87 7.03 -7.87 -10.31
C PHE A 87 6.82 -6.84 -9.21
N SER A 88 6.15 -7.25 -8.14
CA SER A 88 6.21 -6.56 -6.86
C SER A 88 7.68 -6.41 -6.46
N THR A 89 8.15 -5.17 -6.26
CA THR A 89 9.53 -4.93 -5.85
C THR A 89 9.60 -4.83 -4.34
N ALA A 90 10.45 -5.63 -3.70
CA ALA A 90 10.73 -5.56 -2.26
C ALA A 90 11.23 -4.18 -1.78
N TYR A 91 11.48 -3.23 -2.69
CA TYR A 91 12.14 -1.94 -2.45
C TYR A 91 11.28 -0.70 -2.73
N HIS A 92 9.99 -0.83 -3.09
CA HIS A 92 9.05 0.30 -3.20
C HIS A 92 7.76 0.14 -2.36
N PRO A 93 7.87 0.24 -1.01
CA PRO A 93 6.75 0.07 -0.07
C PRO A 93 5.58 1.05 -0.30
N GLN A 94 5.85 2.25 -0.85
CA GLN A 94 4.81 3.28 -1.01
C GLN A 94 3.81 3.00 -2.13
N LYS A 95 4.19 2.29 -3.20
CA LYS A 95 3.30 1.99 -4.32
C LYS A 95 2.71 0.58 -4.25
N ASP A 96 3.44 -0.37 -3.68
CA ASP A 96 3.02 -1.77 -3.58
C ASP A 96 2.40 -2.09 -2.21
N GLY A 97 2.72 -1.35 -1.15
CA GLY A 97 2.26 -1.63 0.22
C GLY A 97 0.75 -1.53 0.43
N LEU A 98 0.03 -0.75 -0.39
CA LEU A 98 -1.44 -0.72 -0.35
C LEU A 98 -2.07 -2.00 -0.92
N ALA A 99 -1.53 -2.50 -2.04
CA ALA A 99 -2.01 -3.76 -2.62
C ALA A 99 -1.60 -4.94 -1.75
N GLU A 100 -0.39 -4.91 -1.19
CA GLU A 100 0.13 -5.89 -0.23
C GLU A 100 -0.75 -5.98 1.01
N ARG A 101 -1.05 -4.83 1.65
CA ARG A 101 -1.92 -4.81 2.82
C ARG A 101 -3.33 -5.30 2.50
N MET A 102 -3.84 -4.99 1.31
CA MET A 102 -5.16 -5.45 0.89
C MET A 102 -5.18 -6.97 0.68
N ILE A 103 -4.15 -7.53 0.05
CA ILE A 103 -3.99 -8.98 -0.11
C ILE A 103 -3.88 -9.64 1.28
N GLN A 104 -3.00 -9.16 2.16
CA GLN A 104 -2.89 -9.68 3.54
C GLN A 104 -4.23 -9.69 4.29
N THR A 105 -5.00 -8.59 4.18
CA THR A 105 -6.34 -8.52 4.77
C THR A 105 -7.26 -9.61 4.19
N MET A 106 -7.18 -9.86 2.88
CA MET A 106 -7.98 -10.92 2.24
C MET A 106 -7.53 -12.32 2.66
N GLU A 107 -6.24 -12.54 2.84
CA GLU A 107 -5.73 -13.82 3.36
C GLU A 107 -6.23 -14.08 4.78
N ASP A 108 -6.20 -13.06 5.64
CA ASP A 108 -6.66 -13.18 7.02
C ASP A 108 -8.17 -13.46 7.07
N ILE A 109 -8.96 -12.77 6.23
CA ILE A 109 -10.38 -13.06 6.04
C ILE A 109 -10.55 -14.53 5.64
N LEU A 110 -9.88 -14.99 4.58
CA LEU A 110 -9.99 -16.38 4.13
C LEU A 110 -9.61 -17.38 5.23
N ARG A 111 -8.50 -17.17 5.95
CA ARG A 111 -8.07 -18.06 7.04
C ARG A 111 -9.11 -18.13 8.15
N SER A 112 -9.67 -17.01 8.57
CA SER A 112 -10.75 -16.96 9.57
C SER A 112 -11.99 -17.70 9.09
N PHE A 113 -12.38 -17.55 7.84
CA PHE A 113 -13.51 -18.28 7.26
C PHE A 113 -13.25 -19.78 7.12
N CYS A 114 -12.03 -20.19 6.75
CA CYS A 114 -11.63 -21.59 6.73
C CYS A 114 -11.70 -22.21 8.13
N ALA A 115 -11.25 -21.49 9.16
CA ALA A 115 -11.33 -21.94 10.55
C ALA A 115 -12.80 -22.08 11.02
N TYR A 116 -13.65 -21.09 10.71
CA TYR A 116 -15.08 -21.12 11.03
C TYR A 116 -15.80 -22.30 10.34
N GLY A 117 -15.52 -22.53 9.06
CA GLY A 117 -16.12 -23.66 8.31
C GLY A 117 -15.78 -25.04 8.90
N MET A 118 -14.66 -25.17 9.62
CA MET A 118 -14.32 -26.42 10.32
C MET A 118 -15.20 -26.68 11.54
N GLU A 119 -15.60 -25.64 12.27
CA GLU A 119 -16.41 -25.77 13.49
C GLU A 119 -17.86 -26.19 13.16
N TYR A 120 -18.36 -25.81 11.98
CA TYR A 120 -19.72 -26.10 11.51
C TYR A 120 -19.84 -27.37 10.67
N LYS A 121 -18.88 -28.29 10.77
CA LYS A 121 -18.93 -29.61 10.12
C LYS A 121 -19.95 -30.50 10.86
N TYR A 122 -21.25 -30.29 10.61
CA TYR A 122 -22.32 -31.11 11.16
C TYR A 122 -22.11 -32.61 10.83
N HIS A 123 -22.54 -33.48 11.74
CA HIS A 123 -22.33 -34.93 11.75
C HIS A 123 -22.93 -35.73 10.57
N GLU A 124 -23.47 -35.10 9.53
CA GLU A 124 -24.17 -35.76 8.42
C GLU A 124 -23.77 -35.27 7.02
N GLY A 125 -22.55 -34.74 6.85
CA GLY A 125 -21.96 -34.58 5.51
C GLY A 125 -22.36 -33.32 4.72
N TYR A 126 -23.24 -32.46 5.24
CA TYR A 126 -23.36 -31.07 4.78
C TYR A 126 -22.36 -30.18 5.51
N SER A 127 -21.08 -30.33 5.18
CA SER A 127 -20.06 -29.38 5.63
C SER A 127 -20.20 -28.09 4.83
N HIS A 128 -20.42 -26.95 5.49
CA HIS A 128 -20.14 -25.64 4.92
C HIS A 128 -18.64 -25.52 4.72
N ASP A 129 -18.16 -26.14 3.65
CA ASP A 129 -16.76 -26.11 3.29
C ASP A 129 -16.36 -24.68 2.90
N TRP A 130 -15.12 -24.30 3.21
CA TRP A 130 -14.62 -22.96 2.95
C TRP A 130 -14.73 -22.57 1.47
N VAL A 131 -14.63 -23.53 0.53
CA VAL A 131 -14.85 -23.29 -0.91
C VAL A 131 -16.28 -22.84 -1.18
N THR A 132 -17.27 -23.49 -0.55
CA THR A 132 -18.70 -23.15 -0.72
C THR A 132 -19.04 -21.78 -0.15
N LEU A 133 -18.24 -21.29 0.81
CA LEU A 133 -18.41 -19.97 1.43
C LEU A 133 -17.73 -18.84 0.65
N LEU A 134 -16.75 -19.13 -0.24
CA LEU A 134 -16.02 -18.10 -0.99
C LEU A 134 -16.93 -17.09 -1.71
N PRO A 135 -18.02 -17.48 -2.40
CA PRO A 135 -18.89 -16.51 -3.05
C PRO A 135 -19.56 -15.55 -2.06
N ALA A 136 -19.94 -16.03 -0.87
CA ALA A 136 -20.53 -15.20 0.18
C ALA A 136 -19.51 -14.21 0.75
N VAL A 137 -18.28 -14.66 0.99
CA VAL A 137 -17.17 -13.80 1.45
C VAL A 137 -16.85 -12.72 0.41
N GLN A 138 -16.75 -13.12 -0.87
CA GLN A 138 -16.50 -12.20 -1.97
C GLN A 138 -17.61 -11.15 -2.10
N LEU A 139 -18.87 -11.57 -1.97
CA LEU A 139 -20.02 -10.68 -2.00
C LEU A 139 -19.96 -9.68 -0.85
N ALA A 140 -19.82 -10.17 0.38
CA ALA A 140 -19.76 -9.35 1.58
C ALA A 140 -18.65 -8.30 1.53
N TYR A 141 -17.45 -8.67 1.07
CA TYR A 141 -16.35 -7.73 0.90
C TYR A 141 -16.67 -6.69 -0.18
N ASN A 142 -17.11 -7.12 -1.37
CA ASN A 142 -17.36 -6.22 -2.48
C ASN A 142 -18.56 -5.29 -2.26
N THR A 143 -19.46 -5.59 -1.33
CA THR A 143 -20.57 -4.68 -0.94
C THR A 143 -20.23 -3.80 0.25
N SER A 144 -19.14 -4.09 0.97
CA SER A 144 -18.69 -3.28 2.10
C SER A 144 -18.01 -2.00 1.63
N GLN A 145 -18.26 -0.89 2.33
CA GLN A 145 -17.61 0.39 1.99
C GLN A 145 -16.12 0.33 2.27
N HIS A 146 -15.32 0.72 1.27
CA HIS A 146 -13.87 0.78 1.41
C HIS A 146 -13.43 2.20 1.80
N SER A 147 -12.59 2.33 2.84
CA SER A 147 -12.18 3.63 3.42
C SER A 147 -11.54 4.59 2.41
N THR A 148 -10.74 4.07 1.48
CA THR A 148 -10.06 4.88 0.45
C THR A 148 -11.00 5.46 -0.61
N THR A 149 -12.06 4.75 -0.99
CA THR A 149 -12.97 5.17 -2.07
C THR A 149 -14.25 5.81 -1.53
N GLY A 150 -14.57 5.61 -0.24
CA GLY A 150 -15.85 6.01 0.36
C GLY A 150 -17.06 5.30 -0.24
N LYS A 151 -16.82 4.31 -1.10
CA LYS A 151 -17.83 3.55 -1.86
C LYS A 151 -17.50 2.07 -1.79
N SER A 152 -18.52 1.22 -1.92
CA SER A 152 -18.31 -0.22 -2.02
C SER A 152 -17.70 -0.59 -3.38
N PRO A 153 -16.84 -1.62 -3.44
CA PRO A 153 -16.26 -2.07 -4.71
C PRO A 153 -17.30 -2.42 -5.78
N SER A 154 -18.42 -3.04 -5.41
CA SER A 154 -19.51 -3.39 -6.34
C SER A 154 -20.16 -2.14 -6.94
N LEU A 155 -20.34 -1.09 -6.14
CA LEU A 155 -20.86 0.18 -6.63
C LEU A 155 -19.89 0.85 -7.61
N VAL A 156 -18.58 0.74 -7.38
CA VAL A 156 -17.56 1.29 -8.29
C VAL A 156 -17.43 0.44 -9.56
N GLU A 157 -17.56 -0.87 -9.45
CA GLU A 157 -17.38 -1.82 -10.56
C GLU A 157 -18.62 -1.91 -11.46
N LYS A 158 -19.81 -2.01 -10.86
CA LYS A 158 -21.07 -2.30 -11.56
C LYS A 158 -22.06 -1.14 -11.55
N GLY A 159 -21.85 -0.13 -10.68
CA GLY A 159 -22.79 0.98 -10.49
C GLY A 159 -23.93 0.68 -9.52
N TRP A 160 -24.01 -0.53 -8.95
CA TRP A 160 -25.04 -0.93 -8.00
C TRP A 160 -24.49 -1.97 -7.01
N ASN A 161 -25.11 -2.06 -5.83
CA ASN A 161 -24.84 -3.13 -4.89
C ASN A 161 -25.86 -4.26 -5.09
N PRO A 162 -25.43 -5.51 -5.20
CA PRO A 162 -26.35 -6.64 -5.18
C PRO A 162 -27.10 -6.72 -3.86
N LEU A 163 -28.37 -7.11 -3.96
CA LEU A 163 -29.26 -7.31 -2.82
C LEU A 163 -28.90 -8.63 -2.14
N PHE A 164 -28.85 -8.65 -0.82
CA PHE A 164 -28.62 -9.89 -0.10
C PHE A 164 -29.91 -10.72 -0.05
N PRO A 165 -29.82 -12.06 -0.02
CA PRO A 165 -31.00 -12.91 0.16
C PRO A 165 -31.84 -12.51 1.38
N VAL A 166 -31.21 -12.05 2.46
CA VAL A 166 -31.89 -11.58 3.68
C VAL A 166 -32.76 -10.35 3.47
N ASP A 167 -32.38 -9.46 2.54
CA ASP A 167 -33.11 -8.22 2.27
C ASP A 167 -34.46 -8.49 1.59
N HIS A 168 -34.60 -9.67 0.96
CA HIS A 168 -35.78 -10.07 0.19
C HIS A 168 -36.53 -11.27 0.77
N LEU A 169 -36.21 -11.70 2.00
CA LEU A 169 -36.95 -12.78 2.65
C LEU A 169 -38.42 -12.40 2.81
N LYS A 170 -39.31 -13.22 2.23
CA LYS A 170 -40.77 -13.08 2.43
C LYS A 170 -41.09 -13.44 3.89
N LYS A 171 -41.57 -12.45 4.65
CA LYS A 171 -41.88 -12.61 6.09
C LYS A 171 -43.01 -13.61 6.39
N ASN A 172 -43.92 -13.82 5.42
CA ASN A 172 -45.12 -14.64 5.60
C ASN A 172 -45.11 -15.83 4.63
N LEU A 173 -44.23 -16.80 4.86
CA LEU A 173 -44.25 -18.08 4.14
C LEU A 173 -45.15 -19.07 4.90
N LEU A 174 -46.22 -19.54 4.25
CA LEU A 174 -47.20 -20.47 4.82
C LEU A 174 -46.63 -21.87 5.11
N ALA A 175 -45.59 -22.26 4.37
CA ALA A 175 -44.85 -23.51 4.59
C ALA A 175 -43.38 -23.27 4.28
N ILE A 176 -42.50 -23.64 5.23
CA ILE A 176 -41.04 -23.59 5.06
C ILE A 176 -40.55 -25.03 5.15
N HIS A 177 -39.80 -25.47 4.13
CA HIS A 177 -39.16 -26.79 4.17
C HIS A 177 -38.18 -26.84 5.36
N PRO A 178 -38.11 -27.94 6.15
CA PRO A 178 -37.25 -28.04 7.33
C PRO A 178 -35.80 -27.60 7.09
N THR A 179 -35.19 -28.06 5.99
CA THR A 179 -33.82 -27.67 5.57
C THR A 179 -33.66 -26.16 5.34
N GLY A 180 -34.71 -25.46 4.89
CA GLY A 180 -34.67 -24.01 4.72
C GLY A 180 -34.70 -23.26 6.05
N LYS A 181 -35.37 -23.83 7.06
CA LYS A 181 -35.35 -23.32 8.44
C LYS A 181 -33.97 -23.53 9.08
N ASP A 182 -33.37 -24.69 8.89
CA ASP A 182 -32.01 -24.99 9.36
C ASP A 182 -30.98 -24.01 8.75
N PHE A 183 -31.10 -23.74 7.44
CA PHE A 183 -30.25 -22.77 6.76
C PHE A 183 -30.40 -21.35 7.33
N HIS A 184 -31.64 -20.93 7.60
CA HIS A 184 -31.90 -19.64 8.24
C HIS A 184 -31.27 -19.55 9.64
N ASP A 185 -31.42 -20.60 10.45
CA ASP A 185 -30.90 -20.63 11.82
C ASP A 185 -29.36 -20.65 11.84
N ILE A 186 -28.72 -21.38 10.93
CA ILE A 186 -27.26 -21.36 10.74
C ILE A 186 -26.79 -19.96 10.36
N TRP A 187 -27.46 -19.33 9.38
CA TRP A 187 -27.13 -17.99 8.93
C TRP A 187 -27.26 -16.97 10.06
N LYS A 188 -28.36 -17.04 10.83
CA LYS A 188 -28.59 -16.16 11.98
C LYS A 188 -27.50 -16.32 13.03
N LYS A 189 -27.13 -17.56 13.38
CA LYS A 189 -26.01 -17.84 14.30
C LYS A 189 -24.69 -17.27 13.78
N ALA A 190 -24.43 -17.35 12.48
CA ALA A 190 -23.23 -16.78 11.87
C ALA A 190 -23.20 -15.25 11.98
N CYS A 191 -24.33 -14.57 11.71
CA CYS A 191 -24.45 -13.13 11.92
C CYS A 191 -24.26 -12.74 13.39
N ASP A 192 -24.93 -13.42 14.31
CA ASP A 192 -24.82 -13.14 15.75
C ASP A 192 -23.37 -13.34 16.25
N THR A 193 -22.69 -14.38 15.74
CA THR A 193 -21.28 -14.65 16.07
C THR A 193 -20.37 -13.56 15.50
N ALA A 194 -20.59 -13.16 14.25
CA ALA A 194 -19.81 -12.09 13.62
C ALA A 194 -19.98 -10.75 14.35
N GLU A 195 -21.19 -10.39 14.76
CA GLU A 195 -21.45 -9.18 15.56
C GLU A 195 -20.70 -9.21 16.89
N LYS A 196 -20.71 -10.35 17.59
CA LYS A 196 -19.93 -10.54 18.84
C LYS A 196 -18.44 -10.38 18.60
N CYS A 197 -17.87 -11.05 17.60
CA CYS A 197 -16.45 -10.94 17.26
C CYS A 197 -16.05 -9.50 16.91
N ILE A 198 -16.90 -8.76 16.19
CA ILE A 198 -16.66 -7.34 15.87
C ILE A 198 -16.68 -6.50 17.14
N ALA A 199 -17.65 -6.72 18.04
CA ALA A 199 -17.75 -6.01 19.31
C ALA A 199 -16.52 -6.26 20.19
N GLU A 200 -16.10 -7.52 20.31
CA GLU A 200 -14.91 -7.93 21.06
C GLU A 200 -13.63 -7.33 20.47
N ALA A 201 -13.46 -7.37 19.14
CA ALA A 201 -12.30 -6.78 18.47
C ALA A 201 -12.25 -5.25 18.65
N LYS A 202 -13.41 -4.57 18.61
CA LYS A 202 -13.51 -3.13 18.86
C LYS A 202 -13.12 -2.79 20.29
N GLU A 203 -13.61 -3.58 21.25
CA GLU A 203 -13.30 -3.40 22.67
C GLU A 203 -11.82 -3.69 22.97
N TYR A 204 -11.26 -4.76 22.41
CA TYR A 204 -9.83 -5.07 22.50
C TYR A 204 -8.97 -3.93 21.95
N ASN A 205 -9.30 -3.42 20.76
CA ASN A 205 -8.58 -2.31 20.14
C ASN A 205 -8.70 -1.03 20.97
N LYS A 206 -9.87 -0.76 21.53
CA LYS A 206 -10.09 0.37 22.44
C LYS A 206 -9.25 0.25 23.70
N GLN A 207 -9.29 -0.89 24.39
CA GLN A 207 -8.47 -1.12 25.59
C GLN A 207 -6.97 -1.03 25.32
N ARG A 208 -6.53 -1.52 24.16
CA ARG A 208 -5.13 -1.40 23.74
C ARG A 208 -4.76 0.05 23.46
N TRP A 209 -5.63 0.79 22.77
CA TRP A 209 -5.46 2.21 22.55
C TRP A 209 -5.43 2.95 23.89
N ASP A 210 -6.42 2.81 24.76
CA ASP A 210 -6.47 3.44 26.09
C ASP A 210 -5.22 3.13 26.94
N LYS A 211 -4.68 1.90 26.90
CA LYS A 211 -3.47 1.52 27.64
C LYS A 211 -2.18 2.10 27.07
N THR A 212 -2.10 2.30 25.76
CA THR A 212 -0.85 2.73 25.09
C THR A 212 -0.87 4.19 24.64
N HIS A 213 -2.06 4.78 24.58
CA HIS A 213 -2.29 6.14 24.18
C HIS A 213 -2.17 7.03 25.40
N MET A 214 -0.96 7.54 25.62
CA MET A 214 -0.77 8.69 26.47
C MET A 214 -0.95 9.93 25.60
N GLU A 215 -1.95 10.77 25.91
CA GLU A 215 -2.01 12.12 25.35
C GLU A 215 -0.78 12.87 25.85
N PRO A 216 0.13 13.30 24.97
CA PRO A 216 1.27 14.09 25.40
C PRO A 216 0.79 15.47 25.84
N ASP A 217 0.96 15.78 27.14
CA ASP A 217 0.66 17.09 27.72
C ASP A 217 1.80 18.06 27.38
N PHE A 218 1.85 18.47 26.12
CA PHE A 218 2.78 19.49 25.64
C PHE A 218 2.20 20.88 25.85
N LYS A 219 3.04 21.84 26.25
CA LYS A 219 2.69 23.25 26.38
C LYS A 219 3.49 24.10 25.40
N GLU A 220 2.94 25.27 25.06
CA GLU A 220 3.68 26.27 24.30
C GLU A 220 4.94 26.68 25.08
N GLY A 221 6.09 26.67 24.40
CA GLY A 221 7.40 26.90 25.03
C GLY A 221 8.16 25.64 25.46
N ASP A 222 7.54 24.46 25.50
CA ASP A 222 8.24 23.21 25.84
C ASP A 222 9.29 22.86 24.78
N GLN A 223 10.40 22.28 25.24
CA GLN A 223 11.42 21.71 24.36
C GLN A 223 11.08 20.28 24.01
N VAL A 224 11.15 19.97 22.71
CA VAL A 224 10.79 18.67 22.18
C VAL A 224 11.78 18.17 21.13
N LEU A 225 11.83 16.86 20.97
CA LEU A 225 12.55 16.16 19.92
C LEU A 225 11.58 15.67 18.84
N VAL A 226 11.92 15.88 17.57
CA VAL A 226 11.09 15.49 16.41
C VAL A 226 11.66 14.22 15.77
N SER A 227 10.80 13.25 15.47
CA SER A 227 11.18 11.96 14.89
C SER A 227 11.78 12.10 13.50
N THR A 228 12.85 11.35 13.23
CA THR A 228 13.49 11.32 11.92
C THR A 228 12.85 10.36 10.92
N LEU A 229 11.77 9.67 11.27
CA LEU A 229 11.08 8.71 10.39
C LEU A 229 10.76 9.28 9.00
N ASN A 230 10.34 10.54 8.93
CA ASN A 230 9.92 11.22 7.69
C ASN A 230 11.00 12.15 7.10
N PHE A 231 12.21 12.18 7.67
CA PHE A 231 13.31 12.96 7.10
C PHE A 231 14.06 12.13 6.05
N ASN A 232 13.87 12.48 4.77
CA ASN A 232 14.52 11.81 3.64
C ASN A 232 15.89 12.41 3.27
N ASN A 233 16.27 13.56 3.85
CA ASN A 233 17.42 14.36 3.39
C ASN A 233 18.56 14.40 4.42
N LEU A 234 18.59 13.46 5.38
CA LEU A 234 19.67 13.39 6.37
C LEU A 234 20.84 12.58 5.82
N LYS A 235 22.08 13.06 6.03
CA LYS A 235 23.33 12.49 5.51
C LYS A 235 23.54 11.01 5.89
N ARG A 236 23.13 10.60 7.08
CA ARG A 236 23.32 9.23 7.61
C ARG A 236 22.18 8.29 7.18
N PRO A 237 22.49 7.03 6.84
CA PRO A 237 21.48 6.04 6.50
C PRO A 237 20.54 5.78 7.68
N LYS A 238 19.29 5.38 7.40
CA LYS A 238 18.20 5.24 8.39
C LYS A 238 18.57 4.40 9.63
N LYS A 239 19.49 3.43 9.48
CA LYS A 239 19.97 2.56 10.59
C LYS A 239 21.07 3.18 11.46
N MET A 240 21.79 4.21 10.98
CA MET A 240 22.94 4.82 11.67
C MET A 240 22.70 6.29 12.06
N ARG A 241 21.47 6.77 11.95
CA ARG A 241 21.09 8.14 12.32
C ARG A 241 20.24 8.13 13.57
N ASP A 242 20.26 9.23 14.30
CA ASP A 242 19.41 9.38 15.47
C ASP A 242 17.94 9.31 15.08
N SER A 243 17.16 8.55 15.83
CA SER A 243 15.73 8.36 15.58
C SER A 243 14.92 9.64 15.84
N PHE A 244 15.50 10.59 16.57
CA PHE A 244 14.90 11.88 16.93
C PHE A 244 15.97 12.99 16.87
N VAL A 245 15.56 14.20 16.48
CA VAL A 245 16.41 15.39 16.35
C VAL A 245 15.79 16.56 17.12
N GLY A 246 16.62 17.42 17.69
CA GLY A 246 16.24 18.61 18.44
C GLY A 246 17.34 18.98 19.44
N PRO A 247 17.05 19.80 20.48
CA PRO A 247 15.73 20.25 20.90
C PRO A 247 15.14 21.37 20.02
N PHE A 248 13.83 21.31 19.78
CA PHE A 248 13.06 22.39 19.16
C PHE A 248 12.01 22.90 20.15
N THR A 249 11.69 24.19 20.10
CA THR A 249 10.68 24.78 20.98
C THR A 249 9.31 24.73 20.32
N ILE A 250 8.28 24.30 21.03
CA ILE A 250 6.90 24.39 20.55
C ILE A 250 6.48 25.86 20.52
N ILE A 251 6.03 26.32 19.36
CA ILE A 251 5.48 27.66 19.18
C ILE A 251 3.99 27.64 19.53
N ILE A 252 3.23 26.74 18.90
CA ILE A 252 1.77 26.65 19.03
C ILE A 252 1.34 25.18 18.99
N LEU A 253 0.30 24.86 19.75
CA LEU A 253 -0.41 23.58 19.66
C LEU A 253 -1.57 23.70 18.68
N ILE A 254 -1.51 22.95 17.57
CA ILE A 254 -2.57 22.94 16.56
C ILE A 254 -3.57 21.84 16.93
N GLY A 255 -4.52 22.20 17.79
CA GLY A 255 -5.48 21.27 18.39
C GLY A 255 -4.78 20.23 19.29
N LYS A 256 -5.38 19.04 19.42
CA LYS A 256 -4.81 17.94 20.22
C LYS A 256 -3.78 17.07 19.50
N ASN A 257 -3.69 17.18 18.17
CA ASN A 257 -3.05 16.15 17.35
C ASN A 257 -1.75 16.61 16.67
N ALA A 258 -1.45 17.91 16.65
CA ALA A 258 -0.26 18.44 16.00
C ALA A 258 0.36 19.59 16.80
N VAL A 259 1.68 19.72 16.69
CA VAL A 259 2.46 20.80 17.30
C VAL A 259 3.24 21.51 16.20
N GLU A 260 3.29 22.84 16.28
CA GLU A 260 4.17 23.65 15.46
C GLU A 260 5.46 23.94 16.25
N VAL A 261 6.61 23.58 15.69
CA VAL A 261 7.91 23.76 16.35
C VAL A 261 8.77 24.77 15.61
N ARG A 262 9.56 25.52 16.39
CA ARG A 262 10.58 26.43 15.87
C ARG A 262 11.77 25.61 15.37
N LEU A 263 11.82 25.39 14.07
CA LEU A 263 12.93 24.72 13.40
C LEU A 263 14.16 25.64 13.33
N THR A 264 15.35 25.07 13.57
CA THR A 264 16.62 25.78 13.35
C THR A 264 16.87 26.00 11.86
N ALA A 265 17.77 26.92 11.51
CA ALA A 265 18.07 27.31 10.11
C ALA A 265 18.31 26.10 9.19
N GLU A 266 18.94 25.07 9.74
CA GLU A 266 19.16 23.76 9.13
C GLU A 266 17.83 23.13 8.63
N PHE A 267 16.80 23.09 9.47
CA PHE A 267 15.53 22.43 9.17
C PHE A 267 14.50 23.35 8.49
N SER A 268 14.86 24.59 8.14
CA SER A 268 13.98 25.60 7.54
C SER A 268 13.22 25.14 6.27
N ARG A 269 13.77 24.16 5.53
CA ARG A 269 13.12 23.56 4.34
C ARG A 269 12.00 22.57 4.68
N LYS A 270 11.77 22.24 5.95
CA LYS A 270 10.73 21.32 6.42
C LYS A 270 9.54 22.10 6.95
N HIS A 271 8.34 21.55 6.76
CA HIS A 271 7.14 22.13 7.32
C HIS A 271 7.23 22.09 8.86
N PRO A 272 6.95 23.18 9.57
CA PRO A 272 7.16 23.28 11.03
C PRO A 272 6.12 22.52 11.86
N VAL A 273 5.04 22.07 11.23
CA VAL A 273 3.95 21.34 11.91
C VAL A 273 4.20 19.82 11.85
N PHE A 274 4.21 19.19 13.03
CA PHE A 274 4.37 17.75 13.19
C PHE A 274 3.23 17.14 14.01
N PRO A 275 2.73 15.94 13.64
CA PRO A 275 1.84 15.18 14.50
C PRO A 275 2.48 14.89 15.86
N VAL A 276 1.68 14.98 16.92
CA VAL A 276 2.08 14.76 18.32
C VAL A 276 2.78 13.40 18.53
N ILE A 277 2.38 12.36 17.79
CA ILE A 277 2.99 11.03 17.84
C ILE A 277 4.45 10.98 17.34
N LEU A 278 4.86 11.97 16.54
CA LEU A 278 6.22 12.09 16.01
C LEU A 278 7.09 12.98 16.89
N VAL A 279 6.61 13.42 18.05
CA VAL A 279 7.28 14.36 18.93
C VAL A 279 7.46 13.73 20.32
N LYS A 280 8.60 13.99 20.95
CA LYS A 280 8.91 13.54 22.31
C LYS A 280 9.35 14.71 23.19
N PRO A 281 8.99 14.72 24.49
CA PRO A 281 9.52 15.72 25.41
C PRO A 281 11.04 15.61 25.50
N TYR A 282 11.71 16.76 25.49
CA TYR A 282 13.16 16.85 25.73
C TYR A 282 13.39 17.12 27.22
N PHE A 283 14.12 16.22 27.87
CA PHE A 283 14.58 16.42 29.24
C PHE A 283 16.07 16.77 29.20
N GLN A 284 16.43 17.95 29.68
CA GLN A 284 17.82 18.34 29.80
C GLN A 284 18.51 17.39 30.79
N THR A 285 19.61 16.76 30.37
CA THR A 285 20.36 15.86 31.23
C THR A 285 21.09 16.69 32.28
N GLU A 286 20.90 16.37 33.56
CA GLU A 286 21.71 16.93 34.65
C GLU A 286 23.17 16.51 34.48
N GLU A 287 24.04 17.48 34.23
CA GLU A 287 25.46 17.26 33.91
C GLU A 287 26.22 16.60 35.08
N ASP A 288 25.78 16.84 36.31
CA ASP A 288 26.40 16.32 37.54
C ASP A 288 26.20 14.80 37.70
N LYS A 289 25.13 14.22 37.16
CA LYS A 289 24.83 12.79 37.31
C LYS A 289 25.62 11.90 36.34
N PHE A 290 26.09 12.44 35.21
CA PHE A 290 26.76 11.67 34.16
C PHE A 290 27.90 12.44 33.45
N PRO A 291 29.00 12.74 34.17
CA PRO A 291 30.10 13.58 33.65
C PRO A 291 30.88 12.99 32.47
N SER A 292 30.84 11.67 32.27
CA SER A 292 31.52 10.97 31.17
C SER A 292 30.77 11.04 29.83
N ARG A 293 29.53 11.56 29.82
CA ARG A 293 28.69 11.63 28.62
C ARG A 293 29.01 12.91 27.84
N LYS A 294 29.94 12.83 26.87
CA LYS A 294 30.22 13.95 25.96
C LYS A 294 28.94 14.37 25.23
N LYS A 295 28.54 15.64 25.36
CA LYS A 295 27.49 16.24 24.54
C LYS A 295 27.95 16.26 23.09
N ASN A 296 27.53 15.29 22.28
CA ASN A 296 27.64 15.40 20.84
C ASN A 296 26.58 16.37 20.34
N HIS A 297 26.80 17.68 20.55
CA HIS A 297 26.07 18.74 19.85
C HIS A 297 26.61 18.88 18.42
N SER A 298 26.79 17.78 17.69
CA SER A 298 26.94 17.91 16.24
C SER A 298 25.52 18.13 15.73
N PRO A 299 25.18 19.33 15.21
CA PRO A 299 23.95 19.46 14.45
C PRO A 299 23.99 18.40 13.35
N PRO A 300 22.87 17.73 13.04
CA PRO A 300 22.85 16.80 11.92
C PRO A 300 23.22 17.59 10.67
N GLU A 301 24.43 17.36 10.13
CA GLU A 301 24.86 18.01 8.90
C GLU A 301 23.84 17.78 7.80
N ILE A 302 23.09 18.83 7.49
CA ILE A 302 22.26 18.86 6.31
C ILE A 302 23.22 19.09 5.17
N VAL A 303 23.10 18.27 4.13
CA VAL A 303 23.72 18.61 2.87
C VAL A 303 23.00 19.86 2.41
N GLU A 304 23.64 21.02 2.56
CA GLU A 304 23.37 22.12 1.65
C GLU A 304 23.57 21.54 0.26
N VAL A 305 22.47 21.18 -0.38
CA VAL A 305 22.44 21.19 -1.83
C VAL A 305 22.60 22.66 -2.15
N GLU A 306 23.85 23.10 -2.24
CA GLU A 306 24.23 24.30 -2.98
C GLU A 306 23.43 24.24 -4.27
N ASP A 307 22.84 25.36 -4.66
CA ASP A 307 22.21 25.53 -5.98
C ASP A 307 23.29 25.58 -7.10
N SER A 308 24.42 24.92 -6.86
CA SER A 308 25.39 24.49 -7.85
C SER A 308 24.71 23.40 -8.68
N PRO A 309 24.49 23.59 -10.00
CA PRO A 309 23.86 22.58 -10.83
C PRO A 309 24.64 21.27 -10.71
N GLY A 310 24.01 20.26 -10.11
CA GLY A 310 24.64 18.96 -9.88
C GLY A 310 25.11 18.33 -11.20
N PRO A 311 25.96 17.29 -11.16
CA PRO A 311 26.50 16.70 -12.39
C PRO A 311 25.39 16.25 -13.34
N VAL A 312 25.55 16.54 -14.63
CA VAL A 312 24.54 16.27 -15.66
C VAL A 312 24.26 14.77 -15.78
N LYS A 313 22.98 14.37 -15.69
CA LYS A 313 22.54 12.98 -15.89
C LYS A 313 22.30 12.71 -17.37
N LYS A 314 21.45 13.52 -18.02
CA LYS A 314 21.14 13.41 -19.45
C LYS A 314 20.50 14.67 -20.02
N LEU A 315 20.61 14.83 -21.33
CA LEU A 315 19.86 15.83 -22.10
C LEU A 315 18.51 15.22 -22.52
N ILE A 316 17.43 16.00 -22.43
CA ILE A 316 16.06 15.54 -22.72
C ILE A 316 15.56 16.08 -24.06
N LYS A 317 15.61 17.40 -24.25
CA LYS A 317 15.06 18.08 -25.43
C LYS A 317 16.00 19.17 -25.91
N PRO A 318 16.18 19.35 -27.24
CA PRO A 318 16.84 20.51 -27.80
C PRO A 318 15.82 21.62 -28.10
N ARG A 319 16.24 22.88 -27.99
CA ARG A 319 15.54 24.03 -28.55
C ARG A 319 16.54 24.99 -29.19
N LYS A 320 16.08 25.75 -30.19
CA LYS A 320 16.82 26.87 -30.77
C LYS A 320 16.09 28.15 -30.39
N ILE A 321 16.81 29.11 -29.82
CA ILE A 321 16.28 30.43 -29.48
C ILE A 321 17.15 31.51 -30.13
N ARG A 322 16.54 32.65 -30.44
CA ARG A 322 17.25 33.82 -30.99
C ARG A 322 17.49 34.81 -29.86
N LEU A 323 18.75 35.03 -29.52
CA LEU A 323 19.18 35.98 -28.49
C LEU A 323 20.19 36.93 -29.13
N ASN A 324 19.99 38.24 -28.97
CA ASN A 324 20.84 39.30 -29.53
C ASN A 324 21.14 39.11 -31.04
N GLY A 325 20.12 38.78 -31.82
CA GLY A 325 20.22 38.60 -33.28
C GLY A 325 20.84 37.29 -33.74
N LYS A 326 21.51 36.52 -32.86
CA LYS A 326 22.16 35.23 -33.17
C LYS A 326 21.31 34.04 -32.71
N TYR A 327 21.39 32.94 -33.43
CA TYR A 327 20.73 31.68 -33.05
C TYR A 327 21.60 30.90 -32.06
N GLN A 328 21.06 30.62 -30.87
CA GLN A 328 21.72 29.81 -29.84
C GLN A 328 20.94 28.51 -29.60
N ARG A 329 21.67 27.39 -29.50
CA ARG A 329 21.12 26.08 -29.16
C ARG A 329 21.13 25.88 -27.65
N GLN A 330 20.00 25.47 -27.11
CA GLN A 330 19.86 25.10 -25.71
C GLN A 330 19.32 23.68 -25.58
N TYR A 331 19.68 23.03 -24.48
CA TYR A 331 19.24 21.70 -24.14
C TYR A 331 18.59 21.70 -22.76
N LEU A 332 17.48 20.98 -22.61
CA LEU A 332 16.86 20.74 -21.32
C LEU A 332 17.67 19.66 -20.61
N VAL A 333 18.32 20.05 -19.51
CA VAL A 333 19.29 19.24 -18.79
C VAL A 333 18.65 18.67 -17.53
N ARG A 334 18.74 17.34 -17.39
CA ARG A 334 18.41 16.65 -16.13
C ARG A 334 19.66 16.43 -15.32
N PHE A 335 19.67 16.90 -14.09
CA PHE A 335 20.78 16.73 -13.17
C PHE A 335 20.69 15.39 -12.41
N LYS A 336 21.84 14.84 -11.98
CA LYS A 336 21.85 13.65 -11.12
C LYS A 336 21.26 14.00 -9.75
N ASN A 337 20.49 13.07 -9.18
CA ASN A 337 19.86 13.19 -7.86
C ASN A 337 18.84 14.32 -7.70
N GLN A 338 18.34 14.90 -8.80
CA GLN A 338 17.26 15.89 -8.79
C GLN A 338 16.00 15.35 -9.50
N THR A 339 14.83 15.81 -9.04
CA THR A 339 13.53 15.50 -9.67
C THR A 339 13.35 16.29 -10.97
N ALA A 340 12.39 15.87 -11.80
CA ALA A 340 12.10 16.51 -13.08
C ALA A 340 11.77 18.02 -12.96
N ASP A 341 11.24 18.44 -11.81
CA ASP A 341 10.83 19.81 -11.53
C ASP A 341 12.00 20.80 -11.46
N ARG A 342 13.24 20.28 -11.39
CA ARG A 342 14.49 21.06 -11.35
C ARG A 342 15.26 21.04 -12.67
N ASP A 343 14.70 20.48 -13.75
CA ASP A 343 15.34 20.50 -15.06
C ASP A 343 15.48 21.95 -15.58
N LYS A 344 16.69 22.35 -15.99
CA LYS A 344 16.98 23.72 -16.48
C LYS A 344 17.40 23.69 -17.96
N TRP A 345 17.08 24.77 -18.70
CA TRP A 345 17.57 24.97 -20.06
C TRP A 345 18.95 25.61 -20.03
N LEU A 346 19.96 24.90 -20.54
CA LEU A 346 21.34 25.38 -20.60
C LEU A 346 21.80 25.52 -22.06
N ALA A 347 22.65 26.53 -22.32
CA ALA A 347 23.32 26.70 -23.60
C ALA A 347 24.35 25.60 -23.82
N GLU A 348 24.59 25.21 -25.07
CA GLU A 348 25.53 24.13 -25.44
C GLU A 348 26.90 24.30 -24.75
N ASP A 349 27.41 25.54 -24.67
CA ASP A 349 28.71 25.88 -24.10
C ASP A 349 28.75 25.90 -22.56
N SER A 350 27.57 25.97 -21.92
CA SER A 350 27.43 26.05 -20.46
C SER A 350 27.19 24.69 -19.77
N ILE A 351 27.17 23.61 -20.55
CA ILE A 351 26.93 22.25 -20.04
C ILE A 351 28.27 21.63 -19.65
N GLN A 352 28.45 21.32 -18.37
CA GLN A 352 29.57 20.52 -17.87
C GLN A 352 29.63 19.16 -18.59
N ASP A 353 30.80 18.78 -19.12
CA ASP A 353 31.00 17.60 -19.97
C ASP A 353 30.05 17.52 -21.18
N GLY A 354 29.66 18.67 -21.73
CA GLY A 354 28.66 18.80 -22.80
C GLY A 354 28.92 17.89 -24.00
N ASN A 355 30.16 17.75 -24.45
CA ASN A 355 30.52 16.91 -25.61
C ASN A 355 30.12 15.43 -25.43
N LEU A 356 30.32 14.86 -24.24
CA LEU A 356 29.97 13.48 -23.93
C LEU A 356 28.45 13.29 -23.91
N HIS A 357 27.74 14.22 -23.27
CA HIS A 357 26.28 14.17 -23.14
C HIS A 357 25.57 14.44 -24.46
N LEU A 358 26.09 15.34 -25.30
CA LEU A 358 25.58 15.60 -26.64
C LEU A 358 25.78 14.39 -27.56
N ARG A 359 26.92 13.71 -27.48
CA ARG A 359 27.17 12.49 -28.25
C ARG A 359 26.17 11.38 -27.88
N ARG A 360 25.95 11.15 -26.58
CA ARG A 360 24.94 10.19 -26.08
C ARG A 360 23.52 10.58 -26.48
N PHE A 361 23.18 11.86 -26.41
CA PHE A 361 21.87 12.38 -26.78
C PHE A 361 21.58 12.24 -28.28
N ARG A 362 22.57 12.51 -29.14
CA ARG A 362 22.46 12.32 -30.59
C ARG A 362 22.35 10.84 -30.95
N ALA A 363 23.07 9.97 -30.26
CA ALA A 363 22.96 8.52 -30.44
C ALA A 363 21.55 8.01 -30.08
N SER A 364 20.97 8.45 -28.95
CA SER A 364 19.64 8.03 -28.51
C SER A 364 18.46 8.57 -29.34
N ARG A 365 18.70 9.43 -30.33
CA ARG A 365 17.66 9.89 -31.28
C ARG A 365 17.84 9.30 -32.69
N ARG A 366 18.89 8.52 -32.92
CA ARG A 366 19.15 7.81 -34.18
C ARG A 366 18.60 6.38 -34.15
N THR A 367 18.48 5.80 -32.96
CA THR A 367 17.59 4.67 -32.63
C THR A 367 16.19 5.20 -32.38
#